data_AF-A0A354TEE7-F1
#
_entry.id   AF-A0A354TEE7-F1
#
_cell.length_a   1.000
_cell.length_b   1.000
_cell.length_c   1.000
_cell.angle_alpha   90.00
_cell.angle_beta   90.00
_cell.angle_gamma   90.00
#
_symmetry.space_group_name_H-M   'P 1'
#
loop_
_entity.id
_entity.type
_entity.pdbx_description
1 polymer ?
#
loop_
_entity_poly.entity_id
_entity_poly.type
_entity_poly.pdbx_seq_one_letter_code
_entity_poly.pdbx_strand_id
1 'polypeptide(L)'
;MNTLAESPPPPERSEQDIIRALQETVSASRLSLFLQCRLKFYYRYVLKLKKPKTASLHLGSAVHAVLKTWNKARWLQQPLTLKEVHETYLGAWADTTEGPVSWEPGEEDADKTTGWRLCDTYLREHHVPAEIKPDAVEVSIEADLREHGLPKLIGILDLVQQGCIIDYKTASSTPHVEKVAHLHEIQTSSYAVLYRHNTGRNEAGVQLHHLVKLKNPKVVITPLPPMTAPRQTRLFRQMEAYLEGLQRRDFIPSPGMQCSSCEFFNECRQWH
;
A
#
# COMPACT_ATOMS: atom_id res chain seq x y z
N MET A 1 17.73 23.91 38.00
CA MET A 1 16.92 23.50 36.84
C MET A 1 17.87 22.78 35.89
N ASN A 2 17.85 21.45 35.85
CA ASN A 2 18.67 20.67 34.93
C ASN A 2 18.00 20.72 33.55
N THR A 3 18.59 21.47 32.63
CA THR A 3 18.31 21.36 31.20
C THR A 3 18.78 19.98 30.75
N LEU A 4 17.84 19.10 30.45
CA LEU A 4 18.13 17.84 29.77
C LEU A 4 18.72 18.19 28.40
N ALA A 5 20.01 17.88 28.22
CA ALA A 5 20.65 17.99 26.92
C ALA A 5 19.92 17.05 25.95
N GLU A 6 19.43 17.59 24.85
CA GLU A 6 18.87 16.79 23.76
C GLU A 6 19.95 15.82 23.26
N SER A 7 19.59 14.54 23.18
CA SER A 7 20.46 13.52 22.61
C SER A 7 20.87 13.91 21.19
N PRO A 8 22.15 13.72 20.80
CA PRO A 8 22.59 14.02 19.45
C PRO A 8 21.76 13.21 18.43
N PRO A 9 21.45 13.79 17.27
CA PRO A 9 20.70 13.08 16.24
C PRO A 9 21.46 11.80 15.86
N PRO A 10 20.74 10.69 15.63
CA PRO A 10 21.37 9.44 15.24
C PRO A 10 22.22 9.65 13.98
N PRO A 11 23.38 9.00 13.87
CA PRO A 11 24.25 9.16 12.71
C PRO A 11 23.51 8.82 11.43
N GLU A 12 23.68 9.64 10.39
CA GLU A 12 23.15 9.35 9.05
C GLU A 12 23.71 8.01 8.59
N ARG A 13 22.82 7.05 8.34
CA ARG A 13 23.22 5.73 7.84
C ARG A 13 23.82 5.90 6.45
N SER A 14 24.96 5.25 6.19
CA SER A 14 25.54 5.24 4.85
C SER A 14 24.60 4.56 3.86
N GLU A 15 24.72 4.89 2.56
CA GLU A 15 23.97 4.20 1.51
C GLU A 15 24.15 2.68 1.57
N GLN A 16 25.36 2.22 1.94
CA GLN A 16 25.67 0.79 2.07
C GLN A 16 24.85 0.14 3.20
N ASP A 17 24.69 0.83 4.33
CA ASP A 17 23.88 0.35 5.45
C ASP A 17 22.39 0.32 5.10
N ILE A 18 21.91 1.29 4.33
CA ILE A 18 20.53 1.32 3.85
C ILE A 18 20.27 0.16 2.89
N ILE A 19 21.16 -0.06 1.92
CA ILE A 19 21.04 -1.17 0.97
C ILE A 19 21.07 -2.51 1.70
N ARG A 20 21.98 -2.69 2.67
CA ARG A 20 22.03 -3.90 3.51
C ARG A 20 20.69 -4.12 4.23
N ALA A 21 20.13 -3.08 4.85
CA ALA A 21 18.82 -3.18 5.50
C ALA A 21 17.67 -3.52 4.52
N LEU A 22 17.76 -3.05 3.26
CA LEU A 22 16.80 -3.37 2.20
C LEU A 22 16.94 -4.81 1.66
N GLN A 23 18.07 -5.47 1.91
CA GLN A 23 18.28 -6.89 1.61
C GLN A 23 17.68 -7.79 2.70
N GLU A 24 17.61 -7.35 3.96
CA GLU A 24 17.05 -8.14 5.06
C GLU A 24 15.52 -8.30 5.02
N THR A 25 14.83 -7.36 4.35
CA THR A 25 13.36 -7.41 4.22
C THR A 25 12.91 -6.94 2.85
N VAL A 26 11.80 -7.51 2.36
CA VAL A 26 11.11 -7.09 1.15
C VAL A 26 9.63 -6.84 1.43
N SER A 27 9.01 -5.90 0.72
CA SER A 27 7.54 -5.73 0.74
C SER A 27 7.03 -5.68 -0.70
N ALA A 28 5.74 -5.98 -0.89
CA ALA A 28 5.12 -5.93 -2.22
C ALA A 28 5.33 -4.58 -2.93
N SER A 29 5.17 -3.47 -2.21
CA SER A 29 5.36 -2.11 -2.74
C SER A 29 6.81 -1.84 -3.15
N ARG A 30 7.79 -2.29 -2.35
CA ARG A 30 9.23 -2.17 -2.65
C ARG A 30 9.61 -3.00 -3.87
N LEU A 31 9.16 -4.25 -3.91
CA LEU A 31 9.43 -5.17 -5.01
C LEU A 31 8.83 -4.64 -6.33
N SER A 32 7.56 -4.25 -6.31
CA SER A 32 6.89 -3.67 -7.49
C SER A 32 7.59 -2.41 -7.98
N LEU A 33 8.02 -1.50 -7.07
CA LEU A 33 8.72 -0.29 -7.48
C LEU A 33 10.08 -0.59 -8.10
N PHE A 34 10.84 -1.51 -7.49
CA PHE A 34 12.14 -1.93 -8.01
C PHE A 34 12.03 -2.51 -9.42
N LEU A 35 11.04 -3.40 -9.65
CA LEU A 35 10.81 -4.01 -10.96
C LEU A 35 10.25 -3.02 -11.98
N GLN A 36 9.51 -1.99 -11.55
CA GLN A 36 8.99 -0.94 -12.42
C GLN A 36 10.10 0.03 -12.88
N CYS A 37 10.93 0.50 -11.96
CA CYS A 37 12.06 1.38 -12.25
C CYS A 37 13.05 1.40 -11.08
N ARG A 38 14.25 0.86 -11.32
CA ARG A 38 15.28 0.70 -10.28
C ARG A 38 15.84 2.04 -9.81
N LEU A 39 15.99 3.02 -10.70
CA LEU A 39 16.40 4.37 -10.31
C LEU A 39 15.34 5.08 -9.44
N LYS A 40 14.05 4.90 -9.75
CA LYS A 40 12.97 5.43 -8.90
C LYS A 40 12.98 4.79 -7.51
N PHE A 41 13.24 3.49 -7.45
CA PHE A 41 13.45 2.78 -6.19
C PHE A 41 14.62 3.36 -5.40
N TYR A 42 15.76 3.60 -6.05
CA TYR A 42 16.96 4.18 -5.43
C TYR A 42 16.67 5.55 -4.81
N TYR A 43 16.06 6.47 -5.56
CA TYR A 43 15.70 7.79 -5.04
C TYR A 43 14.76 7.72 -3.83
N ARG A 44 13.78 6.81 -3.85
CA ARG A 44 12.78 6.69 -2.79
C ARG A 44 13.31 5.99 -1.54
N TYR A 45 14.00 4.86 -1.69
CA TYR A 45 14.32 3.97 -0.57
C TYR A 45 15.78 4.03 -0.14
N VAL A 46 16.69 4.40 -1.04
CA VAL A 46 18.13 4.53 -0.74
C VAL A 46 18.46 5.98 -0.38
N LEU A 47 18.23 6.92 -1.30
CA LEU A 47 18.47 8.35 -1.04
C LEU A 47 17.39 9.00 -0.17
N LYS A 48 16.21 8.37 -0.06
CA LYS A 48 15.08 8.87 0.74
C LYS A 48 14.70 10.32 0.41
N LEU A 49 14.75 10.67 -0.88
CA LEU A 49 14.37 11.98 -1.37
C LEU A 49 12.90 12.24 -1.00
N LYS A 50 12.64 13.30 -0.22
CA LYS A 50 11.29 13.67 0.18
C LYS A 50 10.53 14.25 -1.01
N LYS A 51 9.33 13.72 -1.25
CA LYS A 51 8.38 14.24 -2.24
C LYS A 51 7.02 14.36 -1.55
N PRO A 52 6.26 15.45 -1.80
CA PRO A 52 4.91 15.57 -1.26
C PRO A 52 4.04 14.43 -1.80
N LYS A 53 3.00 14.06 -1.04
CA LYS A 53 1.97 13.15 -1.54
C LYS A 53 1.30 13.80 -2.77
N THR A 54 0.96 12.96 -3.74
CA THR A 54 0.05 13.39 -4.81
C THR A 54 -1.37 13.50 -4.26
N ALA A 55 -2.21 14.34 -4.87
CA ALA A 55 -3.63 14.46 -4.52
C ALA A 55 -4.33 13.09 -4.44
N SER A 56 -4.07 12.22 -5.42
CA SER A 56 -4.63 10.86 -5.44
C SER A 56 -4.16 9.97 -4.29
N LEU A 57 -2.90 10.08 -3.86
CA LEU A 57 -2.40 9.34 -2.70
C LEU A 57 -2.99 9.87 -1.39
N HIS A 58 -3.11 11.19 -1.25
CA HIS A 58 -3.70 11.82 -0.07
C HIS A 58 -5.18 11.43 0.11
N LEU A 59 -5.98 11.52 -0.96
CA LEU A 59 -7.36 11.03 -0.98
C LEU A 59 -7.44 9.54 -0.64
N GLY A 60 -6.58 8.72 -1.26
CA GLY A 60 -6.51 7.29 -0.97
C GLY A 60 -6.21 7.00 0.50
N SER A 61 -5.24 7.68 1.09
CA SER A 61 -4.89 7.54 2.52
C SER A 61 -6.07 7.89 3.43
N ALA A 62 -6.79 8.98 3.16
CA ALA A 62 -7.97 9.36 3.94
C ALA A 62 -9.09 8.31 3.85
N VAL A 63 -9.32 7.74 2.66
CA VAL A 63 -10.29 6.65 2.47
C VAL A 63 -9.87 5.40 3.23
N HIS A 64 -8.60 4.98 3.17
CA HIS A 64 -8.10 3.83 3.92
C HIS A 64 -8.24 4.04 5.43
N ALA A 65 -7.94 5.23 5.95
CA ALA A 65 -8.07 5.54 7.37
C ALA A 65 -9.52 5.39 7.88
N VAL A 66 -10.51 5.79 7.08
CA VAL A 66 -11.93 5.57 7.40
C VAL A 66 -12.27 4.09 7.42
N LEU A 67 -11.89 3.34 6.37
CA LEU A 67 -12.20 1.91 6.26
C LEU A 67 -11.51 1.09 7.36
N LYS A 68 -10.28 1.44 7.73
CA LYS A 68 -9.57 0.91 8.90
C LYS A 68 -10.39 1.09 10.17
N THR A 69 -10.78 2.33 10.45
CA THR A 69 -11.46 2.70 11.69
C THR A 69 -12.83 2.02 11.77
N TRP A 70 -13.56 1.99 10.66
CA TRP A 70 -14.83 1.29 10.53
C TRP A 70 -14.70 -0.22 10.74
N ASN A 71 -13.72 -0.87 10.11
CA ASN A 71 -13.48 -2.31 10.30
C ASN A 71 -13.00 -2.63 11.72
N LYS A 72 -12.20 -1.76 12.34
CA LYS A 72 -11.76 -1.92 13.74
C LYS A 72 -12.94 -1.82 14.70
N ALA A 73 -13.85 -0.87 14.48
CA ALA A 73 -15.10 -0.76 15.20
C ALA A 73 -15.96 -2.02 15.08
N ARG A 74 -16.08 -2.59 13.86
CA ARG A 74 -16.72 -3.90 13.66
C ARG A 74 -16.02 -5.02 14.43
N TRP A 75 -14.69 -5.04 14.42
CA TRP A 75 -13.90 -6.03 15.14
C TRP A 75 -14.08 -5.96 16.67
N LEU A 76 -14.25 -4.75 17.20
CA LEU A 76 -14.54 -4.48 18.61
C LEU A 76 -16.03 -4.57 18.97
N GLN A 77 -16.92 -4.83 17.99
CA GLN A 77 -18.38 -4.81 18.13
C GLN A 77 -18.90 -3.48 18.71
N GLN A 78 -18.26 -2.38 18.34
CA GLN A 78 -18.62 -1.02 18.72
C GLN A 78 -18.89 -0.21 17.44
N PRO A 79 -20.08 -0.34 16.83
CA PRO A 79 -20.35 0.29 15.54
C PRO A 79 -20.27 1.80 15.64
N LEU A 80 -19.64 2.42 14.63
CA LEU A 80 -19.54 3.88 14.54
C LEU A 80 -20.83 4.47 13.97
N THR A 81 -21.21 5.63 14.49
CA THR A 81 -22.18 6.52 13.87
C THR A 81 -21.62 7.14 12.59
N LEU A 82 -22.49 7.56 11.67
CA LEU A 82 -22.07 8.25 10.45
C LEU A 82 -21.26 9.53 10.75
N LYS A 83 -21.58 10.19 11.88
CA LYS A 83 -20.85 11.37 12.35
C LYS A 83 -19.39 11.03 12.69
N GLU A 84 -19.16 9.97 13.47
CA GLU A 84 -17.80 9.53 13.86
C GLU A 84 -16.98 9.09 12.65
N VAL A 85 -17.62 8.43 11.68
CA VAL A 85 -16.98 8.07 10.40
C VAL A 85 -16.56 9.32 9.63
N HIS A 86 -17.43 10.34 9.55
CA HIS A 86 -17.11 11.59 8.87
C HIS A 86 -16.02 12.38 9.59
N GLU A 87 -16.03 12.42 10.93
CA GLU A 87 -14.97 13.04 11.73
C GLU A 87 -13.62 12.34 11.52
N THR A 88 -13.62 11.01 11.42
CA THR A 88 -12.43 10.23 11.06
C THR A 88 -11.89 10.63 9.69
N TYR A 89 -12.78 10.81 8.71
CA TYR A 89 -12.40 11.26 7.37
C TYR A 89 -11.77 12.66 7.40
N LEU A 90 -12.39 13.61 8.09
CA LEU A 90 -11.87 14.99 8.20
C LEU A 90 -10.52 15.03 8.92
N GLY A 91 -10.35 14.23 9.98
CA GLY A 91 -9.07 14.10 10.69
C GLY A 91 -7.98 13.53 9.80
N ALA A 92 -8.28 12.47 9.03
CA ALA A 92 -7.33 11.88 8.11
C ALA A 92 -7.00 12.78 6.91
N TRP A 93 -7.96 13.59 6.43
CA TRP A 93 -7.73 14.58 5.39
C TRP A 93 -6.82 15.72 5.88
N ALA A 94 -6.96 16.13 7.14
CA ALA A 94 -6.10 17.17 7.72
C ALA A 94 -4.66 16.71 7.99
N ASP A 95 -4.34 15.42 7.81
CA ASP A 95 -3.00 14.88 8.05
C ASP A 95 -2.00 15.28 6.96
N THR A 96 -1.11 16.22 7.30
CA THR A 96 -0.02 16.69 6.46
C THR A 96 1.36 16.27 6.99
N THR A 97 1.45 15.21 7.79
CA THR A 97 2.72 14.73 8.38
C THR A 97 3.78 14.39 7.34
N GLU A 98 3.37 13.92 6.15
CA GLU A 98 4.24 13.65 5.00
C GLU A 98 4.43 14.86 4.06
N GLY A 99 4.08 16.05 4.54
CA GLY A 99 4.13 17.31 3.79
C GLY A 99 2.78 17.67 3.14
N PRO A 100 2.55 18.97 2.89
CA PRO A 100 1.32 19.42 2.25
C PRO A 100 1.29 18.98 0.78
N VAL A 101 0.09 18.64 0.31
CA VAL A 101 -0.18 18.41 -1.11
C VAL A 101 -0.24 19.77 -1.81
N SER A 102 0.34 19.88 -3.00
CA SER A 102 0.16 21.05 -3.85
C SER A 102 -1.13 20.87 -4.64
N TRP A 103 -2.09 21.76 -4.41
CA TRP A 103 -3.40 21.74 -5.07
C TRP A 103 -3.51 22.88 -6.07
N GLU A 104 -4.13 22.61 -7.22
CA GLU A 104 -4.62 23.68 -8.09
C GLU A 104 -5.86 24.35 -7.46
N PRO A 105 -6.16 25.63 -7.79
CA PRO A 105 -7.30 26.34 -7.21
C PRO A 105 -8.63 25.57 -7.37
N GLY A 106 -9.28 25.25 -6.24
CA GLY A 106 -10.55 24.52 -6.19
C GLY A 106 -10.45 22.99 -6.30
N GLU A 107 -9.25 22.44 -6.52
CA GLU A 107 -9.03 20.99 -6.62
C GLU A 107 -9.18 20.30 -5.26
N GLU A 108 -8.66 20.91 -4.19
CA GLU A 108 -8.69 20.32 -2.84
C GLU A 108 -10.11 20.01 -2.36
N ASP A 109 -11.02 20.99 -2.43
CA ASP A 109 -12.40 20.82 -1.99
C ASP A 109 -13.15 19.77 -2.83
N ALA A 110 -12.85 19.71 -4.13
CA ALA A 110 -13.44 18.74 -5.04
C ALA A 110 -12.96 17.30 -4.73
N ASP A 111 -11.67 17.11 -4.49
CA ASP A 111 -11.10 15.81 -4.14
C ASP A 111 -11.50 15.39 -2.71
N LYS A 112 -11.62 16.33 -1.77
CA LYS A 112 -12.15 16.09 -0.42
C LYS A 112 -13.61 15.63 -0.46
N THR A 113 -14.43 16.30 -1.26
CA THR A 113 -15.82 15.89 -1.45
C THR A 113 -15.89 14.51 -2.11
N THR A 114 -15.04 14.26 -3.10
CA THR A 114 -14.97 12.96 -3.79
C THR A 114 -14.57 11.84 -2.83
N GLY A 115 -13.54 12.05 -2.00
CA GLY A 115 -13.09 11.07 -1.03
C GLY A 115 -14.18 10.69 -0.02
N TRP A 116 -14.91 11.67 0.52
CA TRP A 116 -16.04 11.39 1.40
C TRP A 116 -17.14 10.59 0.69
N ARG A 117 -17.50 10.96 -0.54
CA ARG A 117 -18.52 10.23 -1.32
C ARG A 117 -18.12 8.79 -1.61
N LEU A 118 -16.83 8.49 -1.75
CA LEU A 118 -16.34 7.11 -1.87
C LEU A 118 -16.59 6.32 -0.58
N CYS A 119 -16.22 6.89 0.58
CA CYS A 119 -16.47 6.26 1.88
C CYS A 119 -17.96 5.99 2.09
N ASP A 120 -18.80 7.02 1.91
CA ASP A 120 -20.25 6.90 2.05
C ASP A 120 -20.85 5.86 1.10
N THR A 121 -20.43 5.85 -0.17
CA THR A 121 -20.89 4.84 -1.14
C THR A 121 -20.48 3.44 -0.72
N TYR A 122 -19.23 3.25 -0.29
CA TYR A 122 -18.75 1.94 0.16
C TYR A 122 -19.54 1.43 1.37
N LEU A 123 -19.77 2.29 2.38
CA LEU A 123 -20.50 1.93 3.59
C LEU A 123 -21.98 1.62 3.30
N ARG A 124 -22.60 2.32 2.34
CA ARG A 124 -23.98 2.07 1.91
C ARG A 124 -24.14 0.84 1.02
N GLU A 125 -23.16 0.51 0.17
CA GLU A 125 -23.27 -0.65 -0.73
C GLU A 125 -22.83 -1.95 -0.04
N HIS A 126 -21.82 -1.89 0.83
CA HIS A 126 -21.18 -3.05 1.43
C HIS A 126 -21.80 -3.41 2.79
N HIS A 127 -22.95 -4.09 2.73
CA HIS A 127 -23.65 -4.59 3.91
C HIS A 127 -23.06 -5.92 4.39
N VAL A 128 -22.00 -5.87 5.20
CA VAL A 128 -21.60 -7.04 6.00
C VAL A 128 -22.45 -7.04 7.26
N PRO A 129 -23.15 -8.13 7.58
CA PRO A 129 -23.91 -8.23 8.81
C PRO A 129 -23.03 -7.94 10.04
N ALA A 130 -23.58 -7.21 11.01
CA ALA A 130 -22.82 -6.69 12.15
C ALA A 130 -22.22 -7.79 13.03
N GLU A 131 -22.84 -8.97 13.03
CA GLU A 131 -22.41 -10.19 13.70
C GLU A 131 -21.15 -10.82 13.07
N ILE A 132 -20.88 -10.54 11.79
CA ILE A 132 -19.71 -11.07 11.11
C ILE A 132 -18.51 -10.19 11.44
N LYS A 133 -17.77 -10.65 12.45
CA LYS A 133 -16.51 -10.06 12.90
C LYS A 133 -15.39 -10.33 11.87
N PRO A 134 -14.54 -9.33 11.55
CA PRO A 134 -13.29 -9.57 10.82
C PRO A 134 -12.36 -10.55 11.54
N ASP A 135 -11.55 -11.30 10.78
CA ASP A 135 -10.49 -12.13 11.35
C ASP A 135 -9.29 -11.25 11.78
N ALA A 136 -8.96 -10.24 10.97
CA ALA A 136 -7.91 -9.25 11.25
C ALA A 136 -8.22 -7.91 10.57
N VAL A 137 -7.74 -6.81 11.14
CA VAL A 137 -7.88 -5.45 10.60
C VAL A 137 -6.55 -4.71 10.71
N GLU A 138 -6.04 -4.26 9.57
CA GLU A 138 -4.78 -3.52 9.41
C GLU A 138 -3.60 -4.08 10.22
N VAL A 139 -3.36 -5.38 10.04
CA VAL A 139 -2.33 -6.10 10.79
C VAL A 139 -0.99 -6.04 10.05
N SER A 140 0.04 -5.57 10.75
CA SER A 140 1.43 -5.66 10.29
C SER A 140 1.94 -7.09 10.54
N ILE A 141 2.37 -7.76 9.49
CA ILE A 141 2.81 -9.15 9.54
C ILE A 141 4.09 -9.36 8.75
N GLU A 142 4.82 -10.40 9.13
CA GLU A 142 6.03 -10.85 8.45
C GLU A 142 5.97 -12.35 8.15
N ALA A 143 6.67 -12.77 7.11
CA ALA A 143 6.92 -14.16 6.79
C ALA A 143 8.41 -14.37 6.59
N ASP A 144 8.96 -15.33 7.32
CA ASP A 144 10.35 -15.74 7.18
C ASP A 144 10.51 -16.70 5.99
N LEU A 145 11.28 -16.28 4.99
CA LEU A 145 11.50 -17.04 3.75
C LEU A 145 12.93 -17.58 3.63
N ARG A 146 13.68 -17.65 4.74
CA ARG A 146 15.08 -18.13 4.75
C ARG A 146 15.23 -19.54 4.19
N GLU A 147 14.24 -20.41 4.39
CA GLU A 147 14.22 -21.77 3.81
C GLU A 147 14.20 -21.79 2.27
N HIS A 148 13.83 -20.66 1.65
CA HIS A 148 13.84 -20.46 0.21
C HIS A 148 15.04 -19.64 -0.26
N GLY A 149 15.99 -19.31 0.62
CA GLY A 149 17.10 -18.40 0.30
C GLY A 149 16.68 -16.93 0.13
N LEU A 150 15.50 -16.57 0.65
CA LEU A 150 14.88 -15.26 0.51
C LEU A 150 14.80 -14.52 1.85
N PRO A 151 14.68 -13.18 1.84
CA PRO A 151 14.62 -12.39 3.06
C PRO A 151 13.21 -12.42 3.66
N LYS A 152 13.03 -11.77 4.81
CA LYS A 152 11.69 -11.64 5.37
C LYS A 152 10.78 -10.84 4.42
N LEU A 153 9.64 -11.41 4.07
CA LEU A 153 8.56 -10.68 3.45
C LEU A 153 7.79 -9.95 4.55
N ILE A 154 7.57 -8.65 4.41
CA ILE A 154 6.78 -7.84 5.33
C ILE A 154 5.63 -7.16 4.60
N GLY A 155 4.51 -6.97 5.28
CA GLY A 155 3.36 -6.29 4.73
C GLY A 155 2.31 -5.95 5.77
N ILE A 156 1.29 -5.22 5.32
CA ILE A 156 0.10 -4.89 6.09
C ILE A 156 -1.08 -5.45 5.32
N LEU A 157 -1.94 -6.24 5.99
CA LEU A 157 -3.21 -6.68 5.41
C LEU A 157 -4.31 -5.74 5.89
N ASP A 158 -4.96 -5.03 4.97
CA ASP A 158 -6.02 -4.05 5.30
C ASP A 158 -7.17 -4.71 6.08
N LEU A 159 -7.68 -5.83 5.56
CA LEU A 159 -8.77 -6.58 6.17
C LEU A 159 -8.63 -8.07 5.82
N VAL A 160 -8.90 -8.93 6.81
CA VAL A 160 -9.11 -10.36 6.60
C VAL A 160 -10.50 -10.71 7.11
N GLN A 161 -11.29 -11.38 6.30
CA GLN A 161 -12.66 -11.74 6.60
C GLN A 161 -12.95 -13.16 6.13
N GLN A 162 -13.23 -14.08 7.06
CA GLN A 162 -13.52 -15.50 6.76
C GLN A 162 -12.43 -16.16 5.89
N GLY A 163 -11.16 -15.84 6.16
CA GLY A 163 -10.00 -16.32 5.41
C GLY A 163 -9.78 -15.65 4.04
N CYS A 164 -10.64 -14.72 3.61
CA CYS A 164 -10.43 -13.90 2.43
C CYS A 164 -9.67 -12.61 2.80
N ILE A 165 -8.62 -12.31 2.04
CA ILE A 165 -7.84 -11.08 2.21
C ILE A 165 -8.47 -9.99 1.36
N ILE A 166 -8.82 -8.86 1.96
CA ILE A 166 -9.44 -7.72 1.28
C ILE A 166 -8.45 -6.56 1.31
N ASP A 167 -8.19 -5.96 0.15
CA ASP A 167 -7.34 -4.76 -0.01
C ASP A 167 -8.13 -3.68 -0.73
N TYR A 168 -8.06 -2.46 -0.19
CA TYR A 168 -8.79 -1.32 -0.70
C TYR A 168 -7.97 -0.56 -1.74
N LYS A 169 -8.65 -0.08 -2.79
CA LYS A 169 -8.05 0.75 -3.84
C LYS A 169 -8.98 1.90 -4.16
N THR A 170 -8.41 3.09 -4.34
CA THR A 170 -9.10 4.18 -5.05
C THR A 170 -8.67 4.18 -6.50
N ALA A 171 -9.60 4.36 -7.43
CA ALA A 171 -9.32 4.31 -8.87
C ALA A 171 -9.99 5.45 -9.61
N SER A 172 -9.31 6.04 -10.60
CA SER A 172 -9.89 7.06 -11.49
C SER A 172 -10.82 6.47 -12.56
N SER A 173 -10.67 5.18 -12.86
CA SER A 173 -11.46 4.47 -13.87
C SER A 173 -11.93 3.12 -13.37
N THR A 174 -12.99 2.60 -13.98
CA THR A 174 -13.50 1.25 -13.65
C THR A 174 -12.43 0.21 -14.03
N PRO A 175 -12.00 -0.65 -13.09
CA PRO A 175 -11.01 -1.68 -13.39
C PRO A 175 -11.53 -2.75 -14.35
N HIS A 176 -10.64 -3.28 -15.21
CA HIS A 176 -10.90 -4.50 -15.96
C HIS A 176 -10.30 -5.69 -15.21
N VAL A 177 -11.10 -6.71 -14.92
CA VAL A 177 -10.73 -7.84 -14.03
C VAL A 177 -9.41 -8.49 -14.43
N GLU A 178 -9.23 -8.82 -15.71
CA GLU A 178 -8.00 -9.47 -16.19
C GLU A 178 -6.76 -8.57 -16.02
N LYS A 179 -6.90 -7.27 -16.25
CA LYS A 179 -5.80 -6.31 -16.08
C LYS A 179 -5.45 -6.16 -14.60
N VAL A 180 -6.46 -6.09 -13.73
CA VAL A 180 -6.26 -6.01 -12.28
C VAL A 180 -5.51 -7.22 -11.75
N ALA A 181 -5.90 -8.43 -12.15
CA ALA A 181 -5.24 -9.66 -11.73
C ALA A 181 -3.73 -9.64 -12.09
N HIS A 182 -3.39 -9.16 -13.29
CA HIS A 182 -2.01 -9.05 -13.73
C HIS A 182 -1.24 -7.94 -13.00
N LEU A 183 -1.82 -6.73 -12.91
CA LEU A 183 -1.18 -5.56 -12.33
C LEU A 183 -0.91 -5.70 -10.82
N HIS A 184 -1.75 -6.44 -10.12
CA HIS A 184 -1.66 -6.65 -8.67
C HIS A 184 -1.11 -8.02 -8.27
N GLU A 185 -0.56 -8.80 -9.21
CA GLU A 185 -0.08 -10.16 -8.94
C GLU A 185 0.96 -10.20 -7.80
N ILE A 186 1.99 -9.34 -7.85
CA ILE A 186 3.01 -9.24 -6.79
C ILE A 186 2.38 -8.97 -5.43
N GLN A 187 1.44 -8.03 -5.37
CA GLN A 187 0.77 -7.66 -4.12
C GLN A 187 -0.06 -8.82 -3.57
N THR A 188 -0.92 -9.40 -4.40
CA THR A 188 -1.83 -10.48 -3.99
C THR A 188 -1.09 -11.76 -3.62
N SER A 189 -0.03 -12.12 -4.36
CA SER A 189 0.84 -13.24 -4.02
C SER A 189 1.60 -13.00 -2.71
N SER A 190 2.09 -11.78 -2.48
CA SER A 190 2.76 -11.44 -1.22
C SER A 190 1.81 -11.58 -0.03
N TYR A 191 0.56 -11.11 -0.16
CA TYR A 191 -0.44 -11.25 0.88
C TYR A 191 -0.80 -12.71 1.18
N ALA A 192 -0.91 -13.55 0.15
CA ALA A 192 -1.15 -14.98 0.33
C ALA A 192 0.00 -15.66 1.09
N VAL A 193 1.27 -15.37 0.75
CA VAL A 193 2.43 -15.90 1.49
C VAL A 193 2.39 -15.46 2.95
N LEU A 194 2.18 -14.16 3.20
CA LEU A 194 2.09 -13.61 4.54
C LEU A 194 0.96 -14.25 5.37
N TYR A 195 -0.23 -14.39 4.79
CA TYR A 195 -1.37 -15.02 5.44
C TYR A 195 -1.09 -16.49 5.77
N ARG A 196 -0.59 -17.27 4.81
CA ARG A 196 -0.29 -18.70 4.99
C ARG A 196 0.73 -18.94 6.08
N HIS A 197 1.81 -18.16 6.08
CA HIS A 197 2.87 -18.28 7.07
C HIS A 197 2.36 -18.00 8.49
N ASN A 198 1.51 -16.99 8.67
CA ASN A 198 1.03 -16.58 9.99
C ASN A 198 -0.17 -17.39 10.51
N THR A 199 -0.91 -18.07 9.64
CA THR A 199 -2.12 -18.81 10.02
C THR A 199 -1.99 -20.33 9.90
N GLY A 200 -0.99 -20.82 9.16
CA GLY A 200 -0.87 -22.24 8.80
C GLY A 200 -1.97 -22.72 7.85
N ARG A 201 -2.77 -21.81 7.26
CA ARG A 201 -3.92 -22.12 6.39
C ARG A 201 -3.78 -21.44 5.05
N ASN A 202 -4.37 -22.04 4.01
CA ASN A 202 -4.55 -21.36 2.73
C ASN A 202 -5.63 -20.27 2.88
N GLU A 203 -5.37 -19.10 2.30
CA GLU A 203 -6.38 -18.06 2.11
C GLU A 203 -7.50 -18.57 1.21
N ALA A 204 -8.72 -18.12 1.47
CA ALA A 204 -9.88 -18.41 0.62
C ALA A 204 -9.79 -17.69 -0.74
N GLY A 205 -8.94 -16.65 -0.82
CA GLY A 205 -8.71 -15.83 -1.99
C GLY A 205 -8.37 -14.40 -1.59
N VAL A 206 -8.21 -13.53 -2.59
CA VAL A 206 -7.99 -12.10 -2.40
C VAL A 206 -9.10 -11.32 -3.09
N GLN A 207 -9.63 -10.28 -2.46
CA GLN A 207 -10.57 -9.35 -3.07
C GLN A 207 -9.95 -7.96 -3.13
N LEU A 208 -9.97 -7.36 -4.31
CA LEU A 208 -9.55 -5.97 -4.50
C LEU A 208 -10.80 -5.09 -4.64
N HIS A 209 -11.07 -4.31 -3.59
CA HIS A 209 -12.22 -3.43 -3.50
C HIS A 209 -11.84 -2.08 -4.10
N HIS A 210 -12.28 -1.82 -5.33
CA HIS A 210 -12.00 -0.57 -6.03
C HIS A 210 -13.14 0.43 -5.82
N LEU A 211 -12.85 1.49 -5.07
CA LEU A 211 -13.71 2.66 -4.93
C LEU A 211 -13.41 3.62 -6.09
N VAL A 212 -14.33 3.72 -7.05
CA VAL A 212 -14.08 4.40 -8.33
C VAL A 212 -14.55 5.87 -8.28
N LYS A 213 -13.62 6.80 -8.57
CA LYS A 213 -13.79 8.26 -8.61
C LYS A 213 -14.58 8.71 -9.84
N LEU A 214 -15.88 8.44 -9.86
CA LEU A 214 -16.82 8.92 -10.88
C LEU A 214 -17.73 10.01 -10.32
N LYS A 215 -18.40 10.78 -11.20
CA LYS A 215 -19.44 11.75 -10.80
C LYS A 215 -20.48 11.11 -9.87
N ASN A 216 -20.82 9.85 -10.12
CA ASN A 216 -21.52 8.98 -9.18
C ASN A 216 -20.56 7.84 -8.80
N PRO A 217 -19.94 7.89 -7.60
CA PRO A 217 -19.03 6.85 -7.17
C PRO A 217 -19.69 5.47 -7.19
N LYS A 218 -18.87 4.43 -7.37
CA LYS A 218 -19.31 3.04 -7.29
C LYS A 218 -18.20 2.17 -6.73
N VAL A 219 -18.56 1.05 -6.14
CA VAL A 219 -17.62 0.02 -5.70
C VAL A 219 -17.56 -1.11 -6.72
N VAL A 220 -16.35 -1.54 -7.06
CA VAL A 220 -16.11 -2.73 -7.89
C VAL A 220 -15.25 -3.71 -7.11
N ILE A 221 -15.82 -4.87 -6.78
CA ILE A 221 -15.12 -5.95 -6.09
C ILE A 221 -14.57 -6.91 -7.13
N THR A 222 -13.24 -7.06 -7.18
CA THR A 222 -12.58 -8.03 -8.05
C THR A 222 -12.11 -9.23 -7.22
N PRO A 223 -12.81 -10.38 -7.26
CA PRO A 223 -12.36 -11.58 -6.59
C PRO A 223 -11.23 -12.25 -7.38
N LEU A 224 -10.20 -12.67 -6.66
CA LEU A 224 -9.06 -13.42 -7.17
C LEU A 224 -8.96 -14.74 -6.41
N PRO A 225 -8.72 -15.86 -7.12
CA PRO A 225 -8.62 -17.17 -6.47
C PRO A 225 -7.39 -17.23 -5.55
N PRO A 226 -7.34 -18.23 -4.64
CA PRO A 226 -6.15 -18.53 -3.86
C PRO A 226 -4.89 -18.62 -4.74
N MET A 227 -3.75 -18.20 -4.19
CA MET A 227 -2.46 -18.24 -4.87
C MET A 227 -2.08 -19.67 -5.24
N THR A 228 -1.73 -19.86 -6.50
CA THR A 228 -1.24 -21.14 -7.01
C THR A 228 0.27 -21.28 -6.82
N ALA A 229 0.78 -22.50 -6.79
CA ALA A 229 2.22 -22.76 -6.68
C ALA A 229 3.05 -22.06 -7.78
N PRO A 230 2.63 -22.03 -9.07
CA PRO A 230 3.35 -21.25 -10.09
C PRO A 230 3.46 -19.75 -9.81
N ARG A 231 2.42 -19.13 -9.21
CA ARG A 231 2.46 -17.72 -8.81
C ARG A 231 3.43 -17.48 -7.66
N GLN A 232 3.48 -18.41 -6.70
CA GLN A 232 4.48 -18.36 -5.62
C GLN A 232 5.90 -18.45 -6.17
N THR A 233 6.18 -19.41 -7.05
CA THR A 233 7.48 -19.55 -7.71
C THR A 233 7.86 -18.27 -8.46
N ARG A 234 6.91 -17.65 -9.17
CA ARG A 234 7.13 -16.39 -9.88
C ARG A 234 7.45 -15.23 -8.94
N LEU A 235 6.74 -15.10 -7.82
CA LEU A 235 7.03 -14.10 -6.79
C LEU A 235 8.45 -14.29 -6.22
N PHE A 236 8.84 -15.52 -5.93
CA PHE A 236 10.16 -15.83 -5.36
C PHE A 236 11.30 -15.48 -6.33
N ARG A 237 11.16 -15.81 -7.62
CA ARG A 237 12.11 -15.38 -8.66
C ARG A 237 12.22 -13.86 -8.79
N GLN A 238 11.10 -13.15 -8.61
CA GLN A 238 11.11 -11.69 -8.61
C GLN A 238 11.86 -11.12 -7.39
N MET A 239 11.72 -11.75 -6.21
CA MET A 239 12.49 -11.39 -5.01
C MET A 239 13.99 -11.67 -5.17
N GLU A 240 14.36 -12.79 -5.81
CA GLU A 240 15.76 -13.09 -6.16
C GLU A 240 16.34 -11.97 -7.04
N ALA A 241 15.65 -11.59 -8.11
CA ALA A 241 16.09 -10.50 -8.99
C ALA A 241 16.19 -9.15 -8.27
N TYR A 242 15.32 -8.89 -7.29
CA TYR A 242 15.42 -7.72 -6.41
C TYR A 242 16.69 -7.75 -5.56
N LEU A 243 17.00 -8.89 -4.93
CA LEU A 243 18.19 -9.06 -4.11
C LEU A 243 19.49 -8.92 -4.91
N GLU A 244 19.58 -9.60 -6.05
CA GLU A 244 20.73 -9.50 -6.96
C GLU A 244 20.95 -8.07 -7.42
N GLY A 245 19.87 -7.37 -7.78
CA GLY A 245 19.92 -5.98 -8.21
C GLY A 245 20.38 -5.03 -7.11
N LEU A 246 19.95 -5.25 -5.86
CA LEU A 246 20.47 -4.51 -4.70
C LEU A 246 21.96 -4.78 -4.47
N GLN A 247 22.38 -6.04 -4.53
CA GLN A 247 23.77 -6.44 -4.32
C GLN A 247 24.71 -5.80 -5.35
N ARG A 248 24.28 -5.76 -6.61
CA ARG A 248 25.02 -5.15 -7.72
C ARG A 248 24.93 -3.62 -7.75
N ARG A 249 24.06 -3.02 -6.92
CA ARG A 249 23.71 -1.60 -6.96
C ARG A 249 23.26 -1.14 -8.36
N ASP A 250 22.49 -2.00 -9.01
CA ASP A 250 22.03 -1.81 -10.38
C ASP A 250 20.82 -0.85 -10.41
N PHE A 251 21.08 0.43 -10.19
CA PHE A 251 20.08 1.49 -10.09
C PHE A 251 20.01 2.33 -11.37
N ILE A 252 19.59 1.70 -12.46
CA ILE A 252 19.43 2.34 -13.77
C ILE A 252 17.98 2.81 -14.01
N PRO A 253 17.75 3.86 -14.82
CA PRO A 253 16.42 4.26 -15.24
C PRO A 253 15.79 3.17 -16.11
N SER A 254 14.48 2.99 -15.97
CA SER A 254 13.69 2.07 -16.81
C SER A 254 12.60 2.88 -17.53
N PRO A 255 12.91 3.51 -18.69
CA PRO A 255 11.96 4.35 -19.40
C PRO A 255 10.69 3.60 -19.80
N GLY A 256 9.53 4.22 -19.57
CA GLY A 256 8.22 3.65 -19.92
C GLY A 256 7.10 4.68 -19.73
N MET A 257 5.85 4.28 -19.92
CA MET A 257 4.68 5.18 -19.81
C MET A 257 4.60 5.88 -18.44
N GLN A 258 5.04 5.22 -17.37
CA GLN A 258 5.10 5.77 -16.01
C GLN A 258 6.01 7.00 -15.86
N CYS A 259 6.93 7.24 -16.79
CA CYS A 259 7.85 8.38 -16.72
C CYS A 259 7.14 9.72 -16.89
N SER A 260 6.01 9.78 -17.60
CA SER A 260 5.28 11.03 -17.86
C SER A 260 4.71 11.69 -16.61
N SER A 261 4.55 10.93 -15.52
CA SER A 261 4.02 11.39 -14.24
C SER A 261 4.93 11.00 -13.07
N CYS A 262 6.22 10.79 -13.31
CA CYS A 262 7.17 10.40 -12.27
C CYS A 262 7.58 11.61 -11.43
N GLU A 263 7.38 11.54 -10.11
CA GLU A 263 7.74 12.62 -9.18
C GLU A 263 9.27 12.90 -9.07
N PHE A 264 10.09 11.99 -9.60
CA PHE A 264 11.55 12.12 -9.67
C PHE A 264 12.06 12.41 -11.09
N PHE A 265 11.20 12.90 -12.00
CA PHE A 265 11.59 13.14 -13.39
C PHE A 265 12.78 14.11 -13.51
N ASN A 266 12.83 15.15 -12.68
CA ASN A 266 13.91 16.14 -12.72
C ASN A 266 15.26 15.56 -12.29
N GLU A 267 15.28 14.77 -11.23
CA GLU A 267 16.46 14.05 -10.75
C GLU A 267 16.91 12.99 -11.77
N CYS A 268 15.94 12.24 -12.32
CA CYS A 268 16.18 11.19 -13.31
C CYS A 268 16.89 11.74 -14.56
N ARG A 269 16.54 12.94 -15.03
CA ARG A 269 17.17 13.56 -16.21
C ARG A 269 18.65 13.93 -16.01
N GLN A 270 19.15 13.93 -14.78
CA GLN A 270 20.54 14.26 -14.44
C GLN A 270 21.40 13.01 -14.17
N TRP A 271 20.80 11.82 -14.23
CA TRP A 271 21.48 10.54 -13.99
C TRP A 271 22.50 10.22 -15.10
N HIS A 272 23.69 9.78 -14.71
CA HIS A 272 24.83 9.45 -15.57
C HIS A 272 25.58 8.23 -15.07
#